data_AF-A0A3N1JXK3-F1
#
_entry.id   AF-A0A3N1JXK3-F1
#
_cell.length_a   1.000
_cell.length_b   1.000
_cell.length_c   1.000
_cell.angle_alpha   90.00
_cell.angle_beta   90.00
_cell.angle_gamma   90.00
#
_symmetry.space_group_name_H-M   'P 1'
#
loop_
_entity.id
_entity.type
_entity.pdbx_description
1 polymer ?
#
loop_
_entity_poly.entity_id
_entity_poly.type
_entity_poly.pdbx_seq_one_letter_code
_entity_poly.pdbx_strand_id
1 'polypeptide(L)'
;MALRITSATSKVGVVLVAVVLGFALGFFAMFLLGPTAGALTLLAVTVATVVFCGRTFRAEDEPTAPPRPAWRLTGGTTSSVVMAGFFILQGLSTVLALAAGDDGAAVAVVSALVYAALAAAYVLSAVAQRAGRLRAQHPGGVG
;
A
#
# COMPACT_ATOMS: atom_id res chain seq x y z
N MET A 1 23.57 1.11 3.83
CA MET A 1 22.63 1.21 4.97
C MET A 1 21.23 1.45 4.43
N ALA A 2 20.24 0.63 4.80
CA ALA A 2 18.87 0.87 4.35
C ALA A 2 18.23 1.99 5.20
N LEU A 3 17.59 2.97 4.57
CA LEU A 3 16.85 4.04 5.24
C LEU A 3 15.75 3.44 6.13
N ARG A 4 15.66 3.88 7.39
CA ARG A 4 14.67 3.43 8.39
C ARG A 4 13.99 4.63 9.02
N ILE A 5 12.66 4.71 8.91
CA ILE A 5 11.86 5.80 9.45
C ILE A 5 10.92 5.24 10.53
N THR A 6 11.12 5.67 11.78
CA THR A 6 10.33 5.23 12.95
C THR A 6 9.34 6.30 13.42
N SER A 7 9.69 7.58 13.33
CA SER A 7 8.82 8.68 13.78
C SER A 7 7.52 8.77 12.97
N ALA A 8 6.40 8.99 13.67
CA ALA A 8 5.09 9.13 13.02
C ALA A 8 5.05 10.34 12.07
N THR A 9 5.57 11.49 12.51
CA THR A 9 5.58 12.73 11.72
C THR A 9 6.33 12.58 10.40
N SER A 10 7.49 11.92 10.39
CA SER A 10 8.25 11.71 9.15
C SER A 10 7.54 10.72 8.21
N LYS A 11 6.85 9.70 8.73
CA LYS A 11 6.04 8.80 7.90
C LYS A 11 4.90 9.55 7.22
N VAL A 12 4.18 10.39 7.96
CA VAL A 12 3.11 11.22 7.41
C VAL A 12 3.68 12.18 6.36
N GLY A 13 4.78 12.86 6.65
CA GLY A 13 5.45 13.75 5.69
C GLY A 13 5.83 13.06 4.39
N VAL A 14 6.43 11.85 4.47
CA VAL A 14 6.78 11.05 3.29
C VAL A 14 5.53 10.67 2.48
N VAL A 15 4.45 10.24 3.13
CA VAL A 15 3.21 9.88 2.44
C VAL A 15 2.60 11.10 1.76
N LEU A 16 2.55 12.26 2.42
CA LEU A 16 2.03 13.49 1.84
C LEU A 16 2.84 13.92 0.61
N VAL A 17 4.17 13.89 0.70
CA VAL A 17 5.05 14.20 -0.44
C VAL A 17 4.82 13.22 -1.58
N ALA A 18 4.72 11.92 -1.29
CA ALA A 18 4.47 10.90 -2.31
C ALA A 18 3.12 11.09 -3.01
N VAL A 19 2.08 11.46 -2.27
CA VAL A 19 0.74 11.78 -2.83
C VAL A 19 0.82 12.99 -3.75
N VAL A 20 1.41 14.10 -3.28
CA VAL A 20 1.55 15.33 -4.09
C VAL A 20 2.35 15.06 -5.37
N LEU A 21 3.48 14.35 -5.26
CA LEU A 21 4.29 13.97 -6.42
C LEU A 21 3.55 13.01 -7.35
N GLY A 22 2.81 12.04 -6.82
CA GLY A 22 2.02 11.12 -7.63
C GLY A 22 0.97 11.84 -8.47
N PHE A 23 0.22 12.77 -7.87
CA PHE A 23 -0.72 13.59 -8.62
C PHE A 23 -0.03 14.50 -9.64
N ALA A 24 1.04 15.20 -9.24
CA ALA A 24 1.77 16.08 -10.16
C ALA A 24 2.31 15.32 -11.39
N LEU A 25 2.93 14.15 -11.18
CA LEU A 25 3.43 13.30 -12.25
C LEU A 25 2.30 12.69 -13.09
N GLY A 26 1.20 12.28 -12.45
CA GLY A 26 0.02 11.78 -13.15
C GLY A 26 -0.61 12.83 -14.06
N PHE A 27 -0.82 14.05 -13.56
CA PHE A 27 -1.33 15.16 -14.36
C PHE A 27 -0.37 15.56 -15.48
N PHE A 28 0.93 15.58 -15.21
CA PHE A 28 1.94 15.87 -16.23
C PHE A 28 1.93 14.83 -17.36
N ALA A 29 1.89 13.54 -17.02
CA ALA A 29 1.78 12.46 -17.99
C ALA A 29 0.44 12.51 -18.76
N MET A 30 -0.65 12.85 -18.07
CA MET A 30 -1.96 13.06 -18.71
C MET A 30 -1.90 14.17 -19.76
N PHE A 31 -1.27 15.30 -19.42
CA PHE A 31 -1.16 16.45 -20.31
C PHE A 31 -0.32 16.16 -21.56
N LEU A 32 0.76 15.38 -21.41
CA LEU A 32 1.66 15.08 -22.51
C LEU A 32 1.23 13.90 -23.39
N LEU A 33 0.66 12.86 -22.78
CA LEU A 33 0.48 11.54 -23.41
C LEU A 33 -0.98 11.04 -23.34
N GLY A 34 -1.88 11.83 -22.75
CA GLY A 34 -3.30 11.53 -22.65
C GLY A 34 -3.72 10.81 -21.35
N PRO A 35 -5.04 10.68 -21.10
CA PRO A 35 -5.59 10.23 -19.82
C PRO A 35 -5.07 8.87 -19.34
N THR A 36 -4.93 7.91 -20.26
CA THR A 36 -4.39 6.58 -19.98
C THR A 36 -2.98 6.63 -19.39
N ALA A 37 -2.10 7.46 -19.95
CA ALA A 37 -0.73 7.60 -19.44
C ALA A 37 -0.71 8.23 -18.04
N GLY A 38 -1.58 9.21 -17.79
CA GLY A 38 -1.73 9.81 -16.46
C GLY A 38 -2.17 8.79 -15.41
N ALA A 39 -3.19 7.99 -15.72
CA ALA A 39 -3.70 6.95 -14.84
C ALA A 39 -2.65 5.87 -14.55
N LEU A 40 -1.94 5.38 -15.57
CA LEU A 40 -0.86 4.38 -15.40
C LEU A 40 0.31 4.95 -14.59
N THR A 41 0.65 6.22 -14.79
CA THR A 41 1.70 6.90 -14.02
C THR A 41 1.33 6.99 -12.55
N LEU A 42 0.10 7.43 -12.24
CA LEU A 42 -0.40 7.50 -10.87
C LEU A 42 -0.43 6.12 -10.21
N LEU A 43 -0.87 5.08 -10.93
CA LEU A 43 -0.88 3.71 -10.44
C LEU A 43 0.55 3.20 -10.14
N ALA A 44 1.49 3.46 -11.04
CA ALA A 44 2.89 3.08 -10.87
C ALA A 44 3.53 3.78 -9.66
N VAL A 45 3.30 5.09 -9.49
CA VAL A 45 3.78 5.84 -8.32
C VAL A 45 3.15 5.32 -7.03
N THR A 46 1.86 4.95 -7.07
CA THR A 46 1.17 4.36 -5.91
C THR A 46 1.82 3.04 -5.48
N VAL A 47 2.06 2.13 -6.43
CA VAL A 47 2.75 0.85 -6.16
C VAL A 47 4.16 1.11 -5.63
N ALA A 48 4.93 1.99 -6.28
CA ALA A 48 6.28 2.34 -5.84
C ALA A 48 6.28 2.91 -4.41
N THR A 49 5.31 3.75 -4.08
CA THR A 49 5.13 4.33 -2.74
C THR A 49 4.83 3.25 -1.71
N VAL A 50 3.93 2.31 -2.01
CA VAL A 50 3.63 1.18 -1.12
C VAL A 50 4.86 0.33 -0.86
N VAL A 51 5.61 -0.01 -1.90
CA VAL A 51 6.84 -0.80 -1.77
C VAL A 51 7.86 -0.01 -0.94
N PHE A 52 8.08 1.27 -1.25
CA PHE A 52 9.01 2.12 -0.52
C PHE A 52 8.65 2.19 0.97
N CYS A 53 7.42 2.55 1.31
CA CYS A 53 6.94 2.66 2.68
C CYS A 53 7.01 1.32 3.42
N GLY A 54 6.61 0.22 2.78
CA GLY A 54 6.67 -1.12 3.39
C GLY A 54 8.10 -1.56 3.74
N ARG A 55 9.10 -1.07 2.99
CA ARG A 55 10.52 -1.40 3.20
C ARG A 55 11.24 -0.45 4.14
N THR A 56 10.86 0.83 4.18
CA THR A 56 11.53 1.86 4.98
C THR A 56 10.87 2.13 6.32
N PHE A 57 9.55 2.05 6.43
CA PHE A 57 8.84 2.35 7.68
C PHE A 57 8.96 1.20 8.68
N ARG A 58 9.22 1.54 9.94
CA ARG A 58 9.30 0.60 11.07
C ARG A 58 8.41 1.05 12.22
N ALA A 59 7.86 0.12 13.00
CA ALA A 59 7.23 0.49 14.28
C ALA A 59 8.31 0.96 15.27
N GLU A 60 7.91 1.71 16.30
CA GLU A 60 8.85 2.22 17.31
C GLU A 60 9.60 1.09 18.02
N ASP A 61 8.89 0.01 18.36
CA ASP A 61 9.47 -1.14 19.08
C ASP A 61 9.97 -2.26 18.16
N GLU A 62 10.03 -2.03 16.84
CA GLU A 62 10.45 -3.08 15.90
C GLU A 62 11.98 -3.11 15.74
N PRO A 63 12.63 -4.28 15.92
CA PRO A 63 14.05 -4.42 15.67
C PRO A 63 14.44 -3.95 14.27
N THR A 64 15.36 -2.99 14.20
CA THR A 64 15.75 -2.34 12.93
C THR A 64 16.85 -3.08 12.18
N ALA A 65 17.61 -3.92 12.90
CA ALA A 65 18.73 -4.70 12.39
C ALA A 65 18.32 -5.83 11.42
N PRO A 66 17.36 -6.73 11.74
CA PRO A 66 16.97 -7.78 10.80
C PRO A 66 16.18 -7.21 9.61
N PRO A 67 16.36 -7.76 8.39
CA PRO A 67 15.49 -7.46 7.26
C PRO A 67 14.04 -7.83 7.59
N ARG A 68 13.10 -6.92 7.30
CA ARG A 68 11.67 -7.21 7.51
C ARG A 68 11.21 -8.28 6.49
N PRO A 69 10.51 -9.34 6.92
CA PRO A 69 9.97 -10.35 6.03
C PRO A 69 9.13 -9.74 4.90
N ALA A 70 9.18 -10.33 3.70
CA ALA A 70 8.54 -9.74 2.53
C ALA A 70 7.03 -9.57 2.62
N TRP A 71 6.36 -10.44 3.39
CA TRP A 71 4.93 -10.41 3.65
C TRP A 71 4.50 -9.32 4.64
N ARG A 72 5.42 -8.77 5.44
CA ARG A 72 5.10 -7.81 6.50
C ARG A 72 5.15 -6.40 5.91
N LEU A 73 4.01 -5.85 5.53
CA LEU A 73 3.93 -4.53 4.87
C LEU A 73 3.90 -3.36 5.85
N THR A 74 3.45 -3.59 7.10
CA THR A 74 3.34 -2.54 8.12
C THR A 74 3.96 -2.96 9.46
N GLY A 75 4.04 -2.00 10.38
CA GLY A 75 4.50 -2.25 11.75
C GLY A 75 3.53 -3.08 12.59
N GLY A 76 2.23 -3.04 12.31
CA GLY A 76 1.23 -3.70 13.15
C GLY A 76 -0.12 -3.96 12.47
N THR A 77 -0.91 -4.84 13.10
CA THR A 77 -2.12 -5.40 12.50
C THR A 77 -3.12 -4.32 12.12
N THR A 78 -3.35 -3.34 13.01
CA THR A 78 -4.27 -2.22 12.77
C THR A 78 -3.90 -1.43 11.53
N SER A 79 -2.62 -1.06 11.37
CA SER A 79 -2.17 -0.34 10.17
C SER A 79 -2.34 -1.17 8.89
N SER A 80 -2.13 -2.48 8.95
CA SER A 80 -2.40 -3.34 7.79
C SER A 80 -3.88 -3.42 7.45
N VAL A 81 -4.78 -3.48 8.45
CA VAL A 81 -6.23 -3.50 8.22
C VAL A 81 -6.71 -2.18 7.61
N VAL A 82 -6.23 -1.04 8.12
CA VAL A 82 -6.57 0.29 7.58
C VAL A 82 -6.14 0.40 6.11
N MET A 83 -4.91 -0.02 5.78
CA MET A 83 -4.43 0.01 4.40
C MET A 83 -5.18 -0.97 3.49
N ALA A 84 -5.55 -2.15 3.99
CA ALA A 84 -6.41 -3.08 3.24
C ALA A 84 -7.75 -2.42 2.91
N GLY A 85 -8.41 -1.80 3.90
CA GLY A 85 -9.67 -1.07 3.69
C GLY A 85 -9.51 0.06 2.67
N PHE A 86 -8.44 0.85 2.76
CA PHE A 86 -8.14 1.92 1.81
C PHE A 86 -8.03 1.40 0.36
N PHE A 87 -7.28 0.31 0.14
CA PHE A 87 -7.14 -0.24 -1.22
C PHE A 87 -8.40 -0.94 -1.73
N ILE A 88 -9.22 -1.52 -0.85
CA ILE A 88 -10.56 -2.02 -1.22
C ILE A 88 -11.43 -0.86 -1.72
N LEU A 89 -11.47 0.25 -0.97
CA LEU A 89 -12.24 1.43 -1.37
C LEU A 89 -11.74 2.00 -2.71
N GLN A 90 -10.43 2.01 -2.94
CA GLN A 90 -9.90 2.42 -4.25
C GLN A 90 -10.30 1.50 -5.40
N GLY A 91 -10.24 0.18 -5.18
CA GLY A 91 -10.71 -0.80 -6.15
C GLY A 91 -12.20 -0.60 -6.48
N LEU A 92 -13.03 -0.43 -5.45
CA LEU A 92 -14.47 -0.16 -5.62
C LEU A 92 -14.74 1.14 -6.36
N SER A 93 -14.03 2.23 -6.02
CA SER A 93 -14.15 3.50 -6.73
C SER A 93 -13.81 3.36 -8.21
N THR A 94 -12.79 2.58 -8.54
CA THR A 94 -12.39 2.30 -9.94
C THR A 94 -13.48 1.53 -10.69
N VAL A 95 -14.08 0.52 -10.05
CA VAL A 95 -15.17 -0.27 -10.64
C VAL A 95 -16.44 0.58 -10.84
N LEU A 96 -16.77 1.44 -9.88
CA LEU A 96 -17.91 2.35 -9.99
C LEU A 96 -17.73 3.38 -11.10
N ALA A 97 -16.52 3.93 -11.27
CA ALA A 97 -16.21 4.84 -12.37
C ALA A 97 -16.40 4.14 -13.73
N LEU A 98 -15.94 2.89 -13.86
CA LEU A 98 -16.16 2.10 -15.07
C LEU A 98 -17.65 1.84 -15.34
N ALA A 99 -18.43 1.51 -14.31
CA ALA A 99 -19.87 1.31 -14.43
C ALA A 99 -20.63 2.58 -14.82
N ALA A 100 -20.06 3.77 -14.53
CA ALA A 100 -20.62 5.07 -14.91
C ALA A 100 -20.33 5.48 -16.37
N GLY A 101 -19.65 4.64 -17.15
CA GLY A 101 -19.41 4.86 -18.58
C GLY A 101 -18.09 5.58 -18.90
N ASP A 102 -17.09 5.48 -18.03
CA ASP A 102 -15.74 6.01 -18.32
C ASP A 102 -15.04 5.15 -19.40
N ASP A 103 -14.56 5.78 -20.47
CA ASP A 103 -14.04 5.11 -21.69
C ASP A 103 -12.72 4.35 -21.46
N GLY A 104 -12.12 4.47 -20.27
CA GLY A 104 -10.85 3.86 -19.86
C GLY A 104 -10.92 2.39 -19.41
N ALA A 105 -11.80 1.56 -19.98
CA ALA A 105 -12.12 0.22 -19.45
C ALA A 105 -10.90 -0.68 -19.17
N ALA A 106 -9.95 -0.75 -20.10
CA ALA A 106 -8.75 -1.58 -19.91
C ALA A 106 -7.89 -1.10 -18.72
N VAL A 107 -7.71 0.22 -18.58
CA VAL A 107 -6.93 0.83 -17.49
C VAL A 107 -7.65 0.67 -16.14
N ALA A 108 -8.98 0.79 -16.15
CA ALA A 108 -9.80 0.57 -14.96
C ALA A 108 -9.68 -0.87 -14.46
N VAL A 109 -9.73 -1.87 -15.36
CA VAL A 109 -9.52 -3.27 -15.00
C VAL A 109 -8.14 -3.49 -14.41
N VAL A 110 -7.08 -2.99 -15.06
CA VAL A 110 -5.70 -3.10 -14.55
C VAL A 110 -5.58 -2.46 -13.17
N SER A 111 -6.12 -1.27 -12.98
CA SER A 111 -6.09 -0.55 -11.70
C SER A 111 -6.84 -1.29 -10.61
N ALA A 112 -8.04 -1.81 -10.91
CA ALA A 112 -8.83 -2.61 -9.98
C ALA A 112 -8.08 -3.89 -9.55
N LEU A 113 -7.43 -4.59 -10.48
CA LEU A 113 -6.61 -5.77 -10.17
C LEU A 113 -5.42 -5.42 -9.28
N VAL A 114 -4.73 -4.31 -9.55
CA VAL A 114 -3.61 -3.84 -8.71
C VAL A 114 -4.09 -3.48 -7.31
N TYR A 115 -5.19 -2.74 -7.18
CA TYR A 115 -5.75 -2.39 -5.87
C TYR A 115 -6.24 -3.63 -5.10
N ALA A 116 -6.85 -4.60 -5.78
CA ALA A 116 -7.21 -5.88 -5.18
C ALA A 116 -5.97 -6.66 -4.68
N ALA A 117 -4.90 -6.68 -5.47
CA ALA A 117 -3.64 -7.33 -5.08
C ALA A 117 -2.99 -6.66 -3.87
N LEU A 118 -2.96 -5.31 -3.84
CA LEU A 118 -2.48 -4.55 -2.69
C LEU A 118 -3.32 -4.81 -1.44
N ALA A 119 -4.65 -4.76 -1.57
CA ALA A 119 -5.57 -5.06 -0.48
C ALA A 119 -5.32 -6.48 0.08
N ALA A 120 -5.24 -7.48 -0.79
CA ALA A 120 -4.95 -8.86 -0.40
C ALA A 120 -3.60 -8.98 0.32
N ALA A 121 -2.56 -8.31 -0.17
CA ALA A 121 -1.24 -8.31 0.47
C ALA A 121 -1.29 -7.68 1.88
N TYR A 122 -2.06 -6.61 2.07
CA TYR A 122 -2.27 -6.01 3.39
C TYR A 122 -3.10 -6.88 4.32
N VAL A 123 -4.11 -7.58 3.82
CA VAL A 123 -4.88 -8.58 4.60
C VAL A 123 -3.97 -9.72 5.04
N LEU A 124 -3.18 -10.30 4.13
CA LEU A 124 -2.20 -11.35 4.45
C LEU A 124 -1.20 -10.87 5.50
N SER A 125 -0.70 -9.64 5.38
CA SER A 125 0.16 -9.03 6.38
C SER A 125 -0.56 -8.92 7.74
N ALA A 126 -1.83 -8.52 7.78
CA ALA A 126 -2.59 -8.39 9.03
C ALA A 126 -2.80 -9.76 9.70
N VAL A 127 -3.21 -10.77 8.93
CA VAL A 127 -3.47 -12.13 9.40
C VAL A 127 -2.19 -12.76 9.95
N ALA A 128 -1.08 -12.68 9.22
CA ALA A 128 0.19 -13.24 9.66
C ALA A 128 0.71 -12.57 10.95
N GLN A 129 0.58 -11.24 11.06
CA GLN A 129 0.94 -10.53 12.29
C GLN A 129 0.04 -10.92 13.47
N ARG A 130 -1.27 -11.08 13.25
CA ARG A 130 -2.21 -11.50 14.28
C ARG A 130 -1.91 -12.93 14.76
N ALA A 131 -1.67 -13.85 13.84
CA ALA A 131 -1.30 -15.23 14.16
C ALA A 131 0.01 -15.30 14.97
N GLY A 132 1.03 -14.50 14.59
CA GLY A 132 2.28 -14.39 15.34
C GLY A 132 2.09 -13.87 16.77
N ARG A 133 1.24 -12.85 16.96
CA ARG A 133 0.92 -12.32 18.30
C ARG A 133 0.22 -13.35 19.19
N LEU A 134 -0.75 -14.09 18.65
CA LEU A 134 -1.47 -15.12 19.39
C LEU A 134 -0.54 -16.26 19.82
N ARG A 135 0.38 -16.68 18.94
CA ARG A 135 1.39 -17.70 19.28
C ARG A 135 2.34 -17.23 20.40
N ALA A 136 2.74 -15.97 20.39
CA ALA A 136 3.59 -15.41 21.44
C ALA A 136 2.89 -15.32 22.82
N GLN A 137 1.56 -15.18 22.82
CA GLN A 137 0.76 -15.14 24.07
C GLN A 137 0.52 -16.53 24.68
N HIS A 138 0.61 -17.61 23.89
CA HIS A 138 0.43 -18.98 24.35
C HIS A 138 1.63 -19.88 23.98
N PRO A 139 2.81 -19.66 24.59
CA PRO A 139 4.04 -20.37 24.25
C PRO A 139 4.04 -21.88 24.61
N GLY A 140 3.00 -22.39 25.30
CA GLY A 140 2.90 -23.77 25.78
C GLY A 140 1.75 -24.60 25.16
N GLY A 141 1.14 -24.17 24.05
CA GLY A 141 0.15 -24.96 23.33
C GLY A 141 0.80 -26.13 22.58
N VAL A 142 1.09 -27.21 23.31
CA VAL A 142 1.61 -28.49 22.80
C VAL A 142 0.62 -29.05 21.77
N GLY A 143 1.11 -29.25 20.55
CA GLY A 143 0.56 -30.22 19.60
C GLY A 143 1.33 -31.53 19.72
#